data_AF-A0A0V0IAM3-F1
#
_entry.id   AF-A0A0V0IAM3-F1
#
_cell.length_a   1.000
_cell.length_b   1.000
_cell.length_c   1.000
_cell.angle_alpha   90.00
_cell.angle_beta   90.00
_cell.angle_gamma   90.00
#
_symmetry.space_group_name_H-M   'P 1'
#
loop_
_entity.id
_entity.type
_entity.pdbx_description
1 polymer ?
#
loop_
_entity_poly.entity_id
_entity_poly.type
_entity_poly.pdbx_seq_one_letter_code
_entity_poly.pdbx_strand_id
1 'polypeptide(L)'
;MCFQEVDRFDDLDYLLQKEGFKGVYQARTGDASDGCAIFWNSKLFDILHEESIEFQNFNLRNNVCQLCVFKMNVKSSSKDMSASNSVSVSSPSFLVGNIHVLYNPNRGDIKLGQVRLFLESAQRLSHEWGDIPVVLAGDLNSMPQSAMYQFLTSNKLDIQMHDRKQISGQIYPLQNRSFNPRLSYRWSNEELMLATGTGASHLIHQLQLRSAYAGAPGSSRTRENSGEPLATSYHSKFMGTVDYIWHTTEFVPVRVLDTLPVDILRRTRGLPSEKWGSDHLSLVCELAFADEGSET
;
A
#
# COMPACT_ATOMS: atom_id res chain seq x y z
N MET A 1 11.49 -3.93 -0.87
CA MET A 1 11.42 -2.48 -1.14
C MET A 1 10.44 -2.28 -2.26
N CYS A 2 9.41 -1.45 -2.05
CA CYS A 2 8.37 -1.16 -3.04
C CYS A 2 8.52 0.30 -3.47
N PHE A 3 8.87 0.55 -4.72
CA PHE A 3 9.04 1.89 -5.29
C PHE A 3 7.91 2.21 -6.25
N GLN A 4 7.55 3.49 -6.31
CA GLN A 4 6.64 4.10 -7.28
C GLN A 4 7.41 5.19 -8.04
N GLU A 5 6.88 5.60 -9.19
CA GLU A 5 7.50 6.62 -10.07
C GLU A 5 8.93 6.28 -10.52
N VAL A 6 9.22 5.01 -10.77
CA VAL A 6 10.54 4.56 -11.26
C VAL A 6 10.62 4.71 -12.77
N ASP A 7 11.38 5.68 -13.27
CA ASP A 7 11.59 5.97 -14.70
C ASP A 7 12.92 5.41 -15.26
N ARG A 8 13.90 5.16 -14.37
CA ARG A 8 15.24 4.65 -14.71
C ARG A 8 15.53 3.33 -14.00
N PHE A 9 14.68 2.33 -14.24
CA PHE A 9 14.77 1.02 -13.57
C PHE A 9 16.16 0.38 -13.74
N ASP A 10 16.72 0.36 -14.95
CA ASP A 10 18.01 -0.29 -15.21
C ASP A 10 19.16 0.31 -14.39
N ASP A 11 19.17 1.63 -14.18
CA ASP A 11 20.18 2.29 -13.35
C ASP A 11 20.00 1.92 -11.87
N LEU A 12 18.75 1.92 -11.39
CA LEU A 12 18.41 1.56 -10.02
C LEU A 12 18.71 0.08 -9.74
N ASP A 13 18.37 -0.80 -10.67
CA ASP A 13 18.63 -2.24 -10.60
C ASP A 13 20.13 -2.51 -10.59
N TYR A 14 20.91 -1.88 -11.47
CA TYR A 14 22.36 -1.98 -11.47
C TYR A 14 23.00 -1.57 -10.13
N LEU A 15 22.50 -0.51 -9.50
CA LEU A 15 22.99 -0.06 -8.19
C LEU A 15 22.60 -1.03 -7.07
N LEU A 16 21.36 -1.48 -7.03
CA LEU A 16 20.85 -2.36 -5.98
C LEU A 16 21.36 -3.80 -6.08
N GLN A 17 21.66 -4.28 -7.30
CA GLN A 17 22.31 -5.58 -7.51
C GLN A 17 23.68 -5.66 -6.84
N LYS A 18 24.45 -4.56 -6.82
CA LYS A 18 25.74 -4.51 -6.11
C LYS A 18 25.60 -4.74 -4.61
N GLU A 19 24.45 -4.35 -4.05
CA GLU A 19 24.09 -4.55 -2.64
C GLU A 19 23.39 -5.90 -2.40
N GLY A 20 23.28 -6.77 -3.41
CA GLY A 20 22.73 -8.12 -3.32
C GLY A 20 21.20 -8.21 -3.50
N PHE A 21 20.58 -7.14 -3.96
CA PHE A 21 19.16 -7.13 -4.29
C PHE A 21 18.90 -7.64 -5.72
N LYS A 22 17.67 -8.11 -5.94
CA LYS A 22 17.09 -8.34 -7.26
C LYS A 22 15.82 -7.50 -7.37
N GLY A 23 15.46 -7.08 -8.58
CA GLY A 23 14.30 -6.24 -8.84
C GLY A 23 13.40 -6.79 -9.94
N VAL A 24 12.11 -6.47 -9.83
CA VAL A 24 11.12 -6.60 -10.91
C VAL A 24 10.42 -5.27 -11.13
N TYR A 25 10.06 -4.97 -12.36
CA TYR A 25 9.53 -3.67 -12.77
C TYR A 25 8.30 -3.82 -13.65
N GLN A 26 7.30 -2.99 -13.39
CA GLN A 26 6.15 -2.82 -14.25
C GLN A 26 6.01 -1.35 -14.62
N ALA A 27 6.26 -1.02 -15.89
CA ALA A 27 6.02 0.30 -16.43
C ALA A 27 4.52 0.62 -16.42
N ARG A 28 4.17 1.89 -16.20
CA ARG A 28 2.83 2.39 -16.51
C ARG A 28 2.57 2.26 -18.01
N THR A 29 1.30 2.16 -18.37
CA THR A 29 0.90 2.11 -19.78
C THR A 29 0.76 3.52 -20.36
N GLY A 30 0.56 3.62 -21.67
CA GLY A 30 0.50 4.91 -22.37
C GLY A 30 1.87 5.62 -22.44
N ASP A 31 1.87 6.95 -22.39
CA ASP A 31 3.07 7.76 -22.66
C ASP A 31 3.94 8.02 -21.41
N ALA A 32 3.54 7.51 -20.25
CA ALA A 32 4.30 7.66 -19.02
C ALA A 32 5.58 6.81 -19.09
N SER A 33 6.70 7.38 -18.63
CA SER A 33 8.01 6.72 -18.65
C SER A 33 8.39 6.01 -17.34
N ASP A 34 7.54 6.15 -16.32
CA ASP A 34 7.72 5.60 -14.98
C ASP A 34 6.82 4.40 -14.71
N GLY A 35 7.08 3.72 -13.59
CA GLY A 35 6.34 2.55 -13.16
C GLY A 35 6.52 2.22 -11.69
N CYS A 36 6.15 0.99 -11.33
CA CYS A 36 6.35 0.42 -10.01
C CYS A 36 7.50 -0.58 -10.07
N ALA A 37 8.31 -0.66 -9.01
CA ALA A 37 9.34 -1.69 -8.86
C ALA A 37 9.29 -2.34 -7.48
N ILE A 38 9.53 -3.65 -7.43
CA ILE A 38 9.74 -4.39 -6.19
C ILE A 38 11.16 -4.95 -6.19
N PHE A 39 11.95 -4.60 -5.16
CA PHE A 39 13.28 -5.15 -4.94
C PHE A 39 13.36 -5.95 -3.64
N TRP A 40 14.07 -7.07 -3.65
CA TRP A 40 14.27 -7.93 -2.49
C TRP A 40 15.72 -8.41 -2.37
N ASN A 41 16.17 -8.67 -1.15
CA ASN A 41 17.50 -9.21 -0.91
C ASN A 41 17.50 -10.71 -1.24
N SER A 42 18.23 -11.08 -2.29
CA SER A 42 18.26 -12.46 -2.81
C SER A 42 18.89 -13.48 -1.87
N LYS A 43 19.59 -13.04 -0.82
CA LYS A 43 20.10 -13.92 0.24
C LYS A 43 19.03 -14.27 1.28
N LEU A 44 17.99 -13.46 1.39
CA LEU A 44 16.93 -13.57 2.40
C LEU A 44 15.63 -14.11 1.83
N PHE A 45 15.35 -13.85 0.55
CA PHE A 45 14.09 -14.23 -0.07
C PHE A 45 14.27 -14.75 -1.49
N ASP A 46 13.53 -15.80 -1.81
CA ASP A 46 13.35 -16.29 -3.17
C ASP A 46 11.97 -15.84 -3.68
N ILE A 47 11.90 -15.36 -4.91
CA ILE A 47 10.62 -15.07 -5.57
C ILE A 47 10.04 -16.38 -6.11
N LEU A 48 8.78 -16.64 -5.79
CA LEU A 48 8.04 -17.83 -6.23
C LEU A 48 7.03 -17.51 -7.34
N HIS A 49 6.49 -16.29 -7.33
CA HIS A 49 5.50 -15.83 -8.30
C HIS A 49 5.59 -14.32 -8.48
N GLU A 50 5.27 -13.86 -9.68
CA GLU A 50 5.15 -12.46 -10.05
C GLU A 50 3.91 -12.29 -10.93
N GLU A 51 3.09 -11.30 -10.58
CA GLU A 51 1.94 -10.87 -11.36
C GLU A 51 1.88 -9.34 -11.37
N SER A 52 1.34 -8.78 -12.45
CA SER A 52 1.08 -7.35 -12.58
C SER A 52 -0.32 -7.09 -13.13
N ILE A 53 -0.95 -6.00 -12.71
CA ILE A 53 -2.20 -5.53 -13.30
C ILE A 53 -1.95 -4.23 -14.04
N GLU A 54 -2.30 -4.22 -15.33
CA GLU A 54 -2.48 -2.99 -16.09
C GLU A 54 -3.93 -2.53 -16.00
N PHE A 55 -4.18 -1.47 -15.24
CA PHE A 55 -5.54 -1.00 -14.98
C PHE A 55 -6.27 -0.51 -16.24
N GLN A 56 -5.54 -0.22 -17.32
CA GLN A 56 -6.12 0.17 -18.60
C GLN A 56 -7.03 -0.93 -19.16
N ASN A 57 -6.71 -2.20 -18.91
CA ASN A 57 -7.49 -3.36 -19.38
C ASN A 57 -8.89 -3.43 -18.73
N PHE A 58 -9.12 -2.61 -17.70
CA PHE A 58 -10.38 -2.48 -16.97
C PHE A 58 -11.00 -1.08 -17.10
N ASN A 59 -10.51 -0.26 -18.05
CA ASN A 59 -10.89 1.16 -18.22
C ASN A 59 -10.54 2.05 -17.01
N LEU A 60 -9.55 1.65 -16.21
CA LEU A 60 -9.15 2.32 -14.97
C LEU A 60 -7.85 3.10 -15.12
N ARG A 61 -7.63 3.73 -16.28
CA ARG A 61 -6.42 4.52 -16.63
C ARG A 61 -5.14 3.68 -16.63
N ASN A 62 -4.02 4.36 -16.86
CA ASN A 62 -2.76 3.74 -17.21
C ASN A 62 -1.86 3.39 -16.02
N ASN A 63 -2.39 3.48 -14.80
CA ASN A 63 -1.67 3.05 -13.60
C ASN A 63 -1.48 1.53 -13.62
N VAL A 64 -0.57 1.04 -12.77
CA VAL A 64 -0.25 -0.38 -12.63
C VAL A 64 -0.06 -0.76 -11.17
N CYS A 65 -0.14 -2.06 -10.89
CA CYS A 65 0.34 -2.64 -9.64
C CYS A 65 1.12 -3.93 -9.89
N GLN A 66 1.92 -4.34 -8.91
CA GLN A 66 2.70 -5.58 -8.89
C GLN A 66 2.32 -6.40 -7.66
N LEU A 67 2.30 -7.73 -7.80
CA LEU A 67 2.15 -8.67 -6.70
C LEU A 67 3.23 -9.76 -6.85
N CYS A 68 4.00 -9.99 -5.79
CA CYS A 68 5.03 -11.01 -5.78
C CYS A 68 4.82 -11.93 -4.57
N VAL A 69 4.92 -13.24 -4.79
CA VAL A 69 4.99 -14.22 -3.69
C VAL A 69 6.45 -14.49 -3.41
N PHE A 70 6.85 -14.35 -2.15
CA PHE A 70 8.19 -14.62 -1.67
C PHE A 70 8.20 -15.82 -0.72
N LYS A 71 9.31 -16.55 -0.73
CA LYS A 71 9.69 -17.52 0.29
C LYS A 71 10.86 -16.99 1.08
N MET A 72 10.79 -17.08 2.40
CA MET A 72 11.92 -16.72 3.26
C MET A 72 13.00 -17.81 3.24
N ASN A 73 14.27 -17.41 3.13
CA ASN A 73 15.40 -18.31 3.16
C ASN A 73 15.81 -18.55 4.62
N VAL A 74 15.26 -19.57 5.25
CA VAL A 74 15.60 -19.94 6.63
C VAL A 74 16.98 -20.62 6.63
N LYS A 75 17.98 -19.94 7.18
CA LYS A 75 19.27 -20.58 7.46
C LYS A 75 19.11 -21.48 8.68
N SER A 76 19.08 -22.79 8.47
CA SER A 76 19.16 -23.78 9.55
C SER A 76 20.44 -23.55 10.35
N SER A 77 20.31 -22.83 11.45
CA SER A 77 21.38 -22.64 12.42
C SER A 77 21.30 -23.78 13.42
N SER A 78 21.70 -24.99 13.02
CA SER A 78 21.87 -26.10 13.96
C SER A 78 22.89 -27.09 13.44
N LYS A 79 24.13 -26.88 13.90
CA LYS A 79 25.23 -27.85 13.89
C LYS A 79 25.10 -28.87 15.04
N ASP A 80 23.92 -28.99 15.65
CA ASP A 80 23.69 -29.92 16.75
C ASP A 80 22.97 -31.17 16.25
N MET A 81 23.79 -32.21 16.05
CA MET A 81 23.34 -33.58 15.87
C MET A 81 22.73 -34.10 17.17
N SER A 82 21.40 -34.10 17.26
CA SER A 82 20.69 -35.09 18.06
C SER A 82 19.36 -35.41 17.38
N ALA A 83 19.24 -36.66 16.96
CA ALA A 83 18.04 -37.21 16.34
C ALA A 83 16.86 -37.14 17.31
N SER A 84 15.97 -36.18 17.10
CA SER A 84 14.60 -36.21 17.63
C SER A 84 13.69 -35.48 16.65
N ASN A 85 12.73 -36.22 16.07
CA ASN A 85 11.58 -35.77 15.28
C ASN A 85 11.59 -34.28 14.89
N SER A 86 12.40 -33.92 13.88
CA SER A 86 12.40 -32.58 13.33
C SER A 86 11.09 -32.40 12.55
N VAL A 87 10.11 -31.75 13.19
CA VAL A 87 9.05 -31.07 12.44
C VAL A 87 9.77 -30.14 11.47
N SER A 88 9.70 -30.44 10.17
CA SER A 88 10.25 -29.57 9.15
C SER A 88 9.46 -28.26 9.21
N VAL A 89 10.02 -27.26 9.89
CA VAL A 89 9.44 -25.91 9.87
C VAL A 89 9.53 -25.44 8.42
N SER A 90 8.39 -25.49 7.73
CA SER A 90 8.27 -24.94 6.38
C SER A 90 8.69 -23.48 6.45
N SER A 91 9.64 -23.08 5.61
CA SER A 91 10.01 -21.67 5.52
C SER A 91 8.79 -20.87 5.09
N PRO A 92 8.42 -19.78 5.80
CA PRO A 92 7.19 -19.07 5.53
C PRO A 92 7.23 -18.41 4.16
N SER A 93 6.10 -18.49 3.46
CA SER A 93 5.84 -17.72 2.24
C SER A 93 4.91 -16.55 2.56
N PHE A 94 5.03 -15.47 1.81
CA PHE A 94 4.18 -14.28 1.99
C PHE A 94 4.05 -13.52 0.67
N LEU A 95 2.96 -12.78 0.52
CA LEU A 95 2.68 -11.93 -0.62
C LEU A 95 3.13 -10.49 -0.34
N VAL A 96 3.76 -9.86 -1.31
CA VAL A 96 4.01 -8.41 -1.33
C VAL A 96 3.32 -7.79 -2.53
N GLY A 97 2.43 -6.84 -2.29
CA GLY A 97 1.83 -6.00 -3.32
C GLY A 97 2.43 -4.59 -3.33
N ASN A 98 2.54 -3.98 -4.51
CA ASN A 98 2.96 -2.60 -4.72
C ASN A 98 2.03 -1.91 -5.71
N ILE A 99 1.53 -0.71 -5.39
CA ILE A 99 0.62 0.05 -6.24
C ILE A 99 0.93 1.55 -6.23
N HIS A 100 0.64 2.23 -7.35
CA HIS A 100 0.55 3.68 -7.39
C HIS A 100 -0.83 4.06 -7.96
N VAL A 101 -1.76 4.41 -7.07
CA VAL A 101 -3.16 4.73 -7.39
C VAL A 101 -3.25 6.09 -8.08
N LEU A 102 -4.22 6.25 -8.98
CA LEU A 102 -4.48 7.47 -9.73
C LEU A 102 -4.45 8.73 -8.84
N TYR A 103 -3.64 9.72 -9.21
CA TYR A 103 -3.53 11.00 -8.48
C TYR A 103 -4.83 11.80 -8.45
N ASN A 104 -5.53 11.94 -9.59
CA ASN A 104 -6.64 12.87 -9.77
C ASN A 104 -7.70 12.72 -8.66
N PRO A 105 -7.84 13.72 -7.77
CA PRO A 105 -8.67 13.59 -6.57
C PRO A 105 -10.17 13.53 -6.91
N ASN A 106 -10.56 14.02 -8.08
CA ASN A 106 -11.95 14.00 -8.52
C ASN A 106 -12.38 12.63 -9.05
N ARG A 107 -11.51 11.62 -9.15
CA ARG A 107 -11.80 10.31 -9.77
C ARG A 107 -11.82 9.16 -8.76
N GLY A 108 -12.57 9.33 -7.67
CA GLY A 108 -12.76 8.28 -6.66
C GLY A 108 -13.32 6.97 -7.21
N ASP A 109 -14.10 7.04 -8.29
CA ASP A 109 -14.57 5.88 -9.07
C ASP A 109 -13.42 5.02 -9.61
N ILE A 110 -12.43 5.66 -10.25
CA ILE A 110 -11.27 4.94 -10.78
C ILE A 110 -10.38 4.47 -9.63
N LYS A 111 -10.13 5.32 -8.63
CA LYS A 111 -9.29 4.95 -7.49
C LYS A 111 -9.84 3.70 -6.77
N LEU A 112 -11.15 3.64 -6.53
CA LEU A 112 -11.78 2.47 -5.91
C LEU A 112 -11.69 1.24 -6.81
N GLY A 113 -11.89 1.38 -8.12
CA GLY A 113 -11.72 0.28 -9.06
C GLY A 113 -10.29 -0.30 -9.06
N GLN A 114 -9.28 0.57 -9.03
CA GLN A 114 -7.87 0.17 -8.98
C GLN A 114 -7.56 -0.58 -7.68
N VAL A 115 -7.94 0.00 -6.54
CA VAL A 115 -7.72 -0.61 -5.21
C VAL A 115 -8.51 -1.92 -5.08
N ARG A 116 -9.75 -1.99 -5.57
CA ARG A 116 -10.56 -3.22 -5.58
C ARG A 116 -9.85 -4.35 -6.32
N LEU A 117 -9.42 -4.13 -7.57
CA LEU A 117 -8.75 -5.17 -8.36
C LEU A 117 -7.42 -5.61 -7.72
N PHE A 118 -6.68 -4.67 -7.13
CA PHE A 118 -5.45 -4.96 -6.40
C PHE A 118 -5.71 -5.85 -5.18
N LEU A 119 -6.75 -5.55 -4.39
CA LEU A 119 -7.15 -6.36 -3.23
C LEU A 119 -7.71 -7.73 -3.64
N GLU A 120 -8.53 -7.80 -4.69
CA GLU A 120 -9.06 -9.05 -5.24
C GLU A 120 -7.93 -9.98 -5.68
N SER A 121 -6.92 -9.44 -6.38
CA SER A 121 -5.75 -10.22 -6.81
C SER A 121 -4.88 -10.65 -5.63
N ALA A 122 -4.66 -9.77 -4.65
CA ALA A 122 -3.92 -10.12 -3.45
C ALA A 122 -4.60 -11.22 -2.65
N GLN A 123 -5.92 -11.14 -2.49
CA GLN A 123 -6.72 -12.17 -1.83
C GLN A 123 -6.67 -13.50 -2.58
N ARG A 124 -6.84 -13.47 -3.92
CA ARG A 124 -6.76 -14.66 -4.75
C ARG A 124 -5.39 -15.34 -4.63
N LEU A 125 -4.30 -14.58 -4.77
CA LEU A 125 -2.95 -15.12 -4.67
C LEU A 125 -2.63 -15.63 -3.26
N SER A 126 -3.07 -14.93 -2.20
CA SER A 126 -2.93 -15.42 -0.83
C SER A 126 -3.56 -16.81 -0.69
N HIS A 127 -4.80 -16.98 -1.18
CA HIS A 127 -5.52 -18.24 -1.12
C HIS A 127 -4.88 -19.36 -1.96
N GLU A 128 -4.52 -19.07 -3.21
CA GLU A 128 -3.86 -20.02 -4.12
C GLU A 128 -2.55 -20.58 -3.56
N TRP A 129 -1.87 -19.81 -2.72
CA TRP A 129 -0.61 -20.19 -2.08
C TRP A 129 -0.77 -20.75 -0.67
N GLY A 130 -2.00 -21.04 -0.23
CA GLY A 130 -2.31 -21.63 1.08
C GLY A 130 -2.55 -20.59 2.16
N ASP A 131 -3.37 -19.58 1.85
CA ASP A 131 -3.75 -18.47 2.73
C ASP A 131 -2.54 -17.75 3.34
N ILE A 132 -1.53 -17.48 2.51
CA ILE A 132 -0.26 -16.87 2.97
C ILE A 132 -0.47 -15.42 3.44
N PRO A 133 0.32 -14.95 4.42
CA PRO A 133 0.31 -13.56 4.89
C PRO A 133 0.56 -12.56 3.77
N VAL A 134 -0.05 -11.37 3.88
CA VAL A 134 0.00 -10.33 2.85
C VAL A 134 0.55 -9.02 3.41
N VAL A 135 1.44 -8.39 2.65
CA VAL A 135 1.89 -6.99 2.83
C VAL A 135 1.56 -6.21 1.56
N LEU A 136 0.84 -5.10 1.66
CA LEU A 136 0.52 -4.23 0.53
C LEU A 136 1.08 -2.84 0.78
N ALA A 137 1.98 -2.38 -0.08
CA ALA A 137 2.57 -1.06 0.01
C ALA A 137 2.21 -0.18 -1.19
N GLY A 138 2.30 1.12 -1.04
CA GLY A 138 2.23 2.04 -2.17
C GLY A 138 1.67 3.41 -1.86
N ASP A 139 1.69 4.26 -2.89
CA ASP A 139 1.01 5.56 -2.89
C ASP A 139 -0.45 5.33 -3.30
N LEU A 140 -1.34 5.47 -2.32
CA LEU A 140 -2.79 5.35 -2.52
C LEU A 140 -3.43 6.65 -2.98
N ASN A 141 -2.68 7.76 -2.97
CA ASN A 141 -3.18 9.11 -3.22
C ASN A 141 -4.47 9.35 -2.43
N SER A 142 -4.52 8.90 -1.17
CA SER A 142 -5.72 8.92 -0.32
C SER A 142 -5.32 9.13 1.14
N MET A 143 -6.02 10.01 1.86
CA MET A 143 -5.67 10.40 3.23
C MET A 143 -6.28 9.48 4.30
N PRO A 144 -5.75 9.46 5.54
CA PRO A 144 -6.24 8.58 6.61
C PRO A 144 -7.73 8.78 6.97
N GLN A 145 -8.25 9.99 6.83
CA GLN A 145 -9.66 10.32 7.09
C GLN A 145 -10.62 9.98 5.92
N SER A 146 -10.12 9.37 4.86
CA SER A 146 -10.86 9.17 3.61
C SER A 146 -11.75 7.92 3.62
N ALA A 147 -12.75 7.90 2.74
CA ALA A 147 -13.57 6.70 2.51
C ALA A 147 -12.74 5.53 1.96
N MET A 148 -11.66 5.81 1.23
CA MET A 148 -10.71 4.79 0.78
C MET A 148 -10.02 4.10 1.96
N TYR A 149 -9.54 4.88 2.94
CA TYR A 149 -8.91 4.32 4.14
C TYR A 149 -9.91 3.51 4.97
N GLN A 150 -11.16 4.01 5.09
CA GLN A 150 -12.25 3.26 5.71
C GLN A 150 -12.53 1.94 5.00
N PHE A 151 -12.54 1.92 3.67
CA PHE A 151 -12.74 0.68 2.90
C PHE A 151 -11.68 -0.36 3.25
N LEU A 152 -10.40 0.03 3.24
CA LEU A 152 -9.26 -0.85 3.55
C LEU A 152 -9.29 -1.41 4.97
N THR A 153 -9.70 -0.60 5.95
CA THR A 153 -9.69 -0.97 7.37
C THR A 153 -10.95 -1.69 7.84
N SER A 154 -12.11 -1.43 7.22
CA SER A 154 -13.39 -2.00 7.66
C SER A 154 -13.90 -3.13 6.76
N ASN A 155 -13.13 -3.51 5.73
CA ASN A 155 -13.47 -4.54 4.75
C ASN A 155 -14.65 -4.23 3.84
N LYS A 156 -15.37 -3.12 4.06
CA LYS A 156 -16.58 -2.78 3.33
C LYS A 156 -16.77 -1.28 3.18
N LEU A 157 -17.41 -0.86 2.10
CA LEU A 157 -17.78 0.53 1.88
C LEU A 157 -19.09 0.60 1.09
N ASP A 158 -20.07 1.34 1.60
CA ASP A 158 -21.23 1.75 0.79
C ASP A 158 -20.89 3.07 0.09
N ILE A 159 -20.57 2.99 -1.19
CA ILE A 159 -20.04 4.13 -1.96
C ILE A 159 -21.08 5.22 -2.19
N GLN A 160 -22.38 4.89 -2.09
CA GLN A 160 -23.46 5.88 -2.28
C GLN A 160 -23.56 6.87 -1.11
N MET A 161 -22.96 6.54 0.05
CA MET A 161 -22.85 7.45 1.19
C MET A 161 -21.77 8.52 1.02
N HIS A 162 -20.98 8.46 -0.06
CA HIS A 162 -19.83 9.35 -0.28
C HIS A 162 -19.90 10.06 -1.63
N ASP A 163 -19.48 11.33 -1.65
CA ASP A 163 -19.21 12.02 -2.91
C ASP A 163 -17.99 11.36 -3.57
N ARG A 164 -18.14 10.96 -4.84
CA ARG A 164 -17.06 10.42 -5.67
C ARG A 164 -15.78 11.26 -5.63
N LYS A 165 -15.90 12.59 -5.51
CA LYS A 165 -14.74 13.51 -5.44
C LYS A 165 -14.09 13.59 -4.06
N GLN A 166 -14.73 13.04 -3.03
CA GLN A 166 -14.26 13.07 -1.65
C GLN A 166 -13.72 11.70 -1.19
N ILE A 167 -13.81 10.67 -2.03
CA ILE A 167 -13.36 9.31 -1.71
C ILE A 167 -11.93 9.24 -1.19
N SER A 168 -11.00 10.01 -1.77
CA SER A 168 -9.59 10.01 -1.36
C SER A 168 -9.26 11.00 -0.24
N GLY A 169 -10.17 11.90 0.12
CA GLY A 169 -9.90 12.94 1.13
C GLY A 169 -8.82 13.96 0.77
N GLN A 170 -8.24 13.91 -0.45
CA GLN A 170 -7.21 14.85 -0.91
C GLN A 170 -7.74 16.28 -1.09
N ILE A 171 -9.04 16.42 -1.35
CA ILE A 171 -9.69 17.74 -1.42
C ILE A 171 -10.07 18.10 0.01
N TYR A 172 -9.19 18.83 0.70
CA TYR A 172 -9.55 19.45 1.97
C TYR A 172 -10.85 20.25 1.80
N PRO A 173 -11.83 20.13 2.70
CA PRO A 173 -13.01 20.97 2.62
C PRO A 173 -12.59 22.40 2.89
N LEU A 174 -12.64 23.24 1.85
CA LEU A 174 -12.93 24.65 2.05
C LEU A 174 -14.30 24.71 2.74
N GLN A 175 -14.25 24.89 4.07
CA GLN A 175 -15.36 25.16 4.98
C GLN A 175 -16.26 23.97 5.35
N ASN A 176 -16.59 23.95 6.65
CA ASN A 176 -17.77 23.39 7.27
C ASN A 176 -19.00 23.37 6.34
N ARG A 177 -19.13 22.34 5.50
CA ARG A 177 -20.43 21.95 4.99
C ARG A 177 -20.94 20.89 5.93
N SER A 178 -21.82 21.32 6.83
CA SER A 178 -22.60 20.45 7.70
C SER A 178 -23.03 19.22 6.91
N PHE A 179 -22.69 18.04 7.42
CA PHE A 179 -23.16 16.76 6.90
C PHE A 179 -24.67 16.89 6.70
N ASN A 180 -25.13 16.90 5.45
CA ASN A 180 -26.55 16.95 5.15
C ASN A 180 -26.95 15.53 4.78
N PRO A 181 -27.50 14.73 5.73
CA PRO A 181 -27.77 13.29 5.54
C PRO A 181 -28.80 12.99 4.46
N ARG A 182 -29.34 14.01 3.78
CA ARG A 182 -30.29 13.91 2.66
C ARG A 182 -29.65 13.94 1.28
N LEU A 183 -28.33 14.17 1.16
CA LEU A 183 -27.63 14.11 -0.12
C LEU A 183 -27.18 12.66 -0.36
N SER A 184 -28.05 11.86 -0.99
CA SER A 184 -27.56 10.71 -1.76
C SER A 184 -26.68 11.27 -2.87
N TYR A 185 -25.37 11.01 -2.78
CA TYR A 185 -24.46 11.35 -3.85
C TYR A 185 -24.79 10.42 -5.03
N ARG A 186 -25.25 11.01 -6.12
CA ARG A 186 -25.75 10.23 -7.26
C ARG A 186 -24.59 9.87 -8.18
N TRP A 187 -24.06 8.67 -7.99
CA TRP A 187 -23.10 8.05 -8.90
C TRP A 187 -23.82 7.65 -10.20
N SER A 188 -23.17 7.83 -11.34
CA SER A 188 -23.64 7.26 -12.60
C SER A 188 -23.44 5.73 -12.61
N ASN A 189 -24.19 5.02 -13.45
CA ASN A 189 -23.99 3.57 -13.59
C ASN A 189 -22.56 3.24 -14.07
N GLU A 190 -21.98 4.09 -14.92
CA GLU A 190 -20.58 3.94 -15.36
C GLU A 190 -19.61 4.10 -14.18
N GLU A 191 -19.81 5.11 -13.33
CA GLU A 191 -18.97 5.34 -12.15
C GLU A 191 -19.09 4.18 -11.14
N LEU A 192 -20.29 3.65 -10.94
CA LEU A 192 -20.52 2.45 -10.12
C LEU A 192 -19.82 1.23 -10.72
N MET A 193 -19.94 1.00 -12.02
CA MET A 193 -19.27 -0.11 -12.71
C MET A 193 -17.74 0.00 -12.62
N LEU A 194 -17.17 1.20 -12.80
CA LEU A 194 -15.73 1.42 -12.65
C LEU A 194 -15.26 1.11 -11.21
N ALA A 195 -15.99 1.60 -10.21
CA ALA A 195 -15.63 1.40 -8.82
C ALA A 195 -15.78 -0.07 -8.39
N THR A 196 -16.89 -0.71 -8.72
CA THR A 196 -17.29 -2.01 -8.13
C THR A 196 -17.19 -3.20 -9.06
N GLY A 197 -16.98 -2.99 -10.35
CA GLY A 197 -17.00 -4.04 -11.38
C GLY A 197 -18.37 -4.67 -11.64
N THR A 198 -19.37 -4.39 -10.79
CA THR A 198 -20.71 -5.03 -10.82
C THR A 198 -21.85 -4.04 -10.89
N GLY A 199 -21.59 -2.76 -10.60
CA GLY A 199 -22.62 -1.72 -10.51
C GLY A 199 -23.34 -1.71 -9.15
N ALA A 200 -22.96 -2.60 -8.23
CA ALA A 200 -23.43 -2.57 -6.85
C ALA A 200 -22.97 -1.29 -6.13
N SER A 201 -23.66 -0.92 -5.05
CA SER A 201 -23.27 0.19 -4.19
C SER A 201 -22.26 -0.20 -3.10
N HIS A 202 -22.11 -1.49 -2.82
CA HIS A 202 -21.26 -1.98 -1.75
C HIS A 202 -19.99 -2.61 -2.32
N LEU A 203 -18.84 -2.14 -1.84
CA LEU A 203 -17.54 -2.78 -2.02
C LEU A 203 -17.23 -3.63 -0.80
N ILE A 204 -16.64 -4.81 -1.01
CA ILE A 204 -16.22 -5.74 0.05
C ILE A 204 -14.88 -6.37 -0.34
N HIS A 205 -13.96 -6.52 0.61
CA HIS A 205 -12.76 -7.36 0.47
C HIS A 205 -12.56 -8.22 1.73
N GLN A 206 -11.89 -9.37 1.63
CA GLN A 206 -11.76 -10.30 2.77
C GLN A 206 -10.45 -10.14 3.56
N LEU A 207 -9.46 -9.41 3.01
CA LEU A 207 -8.18 -9.17 3.68
C LEU A 207 -8.36 -8.35 4.96
N GLN A 208 -7.99 -8.87 6.13
CA GLN A 208 -8.04 -8.15 7.41
C GLN A 208 -6.84 -7.21 7.55
N LEU A 209 -6.87 -6.07 6.84
CA LEU A 209 -5.73 -5.17 6.72
C LEU A 209 -5.59 -4.23 7.93
N ARG A 210 -4.36 -4.05 8.37
CA ARG A 210 -3.93 -3.04 9.34
C ARG A 210 -2.79 -2.21 8.76
N SER A 211 -2.76 -0.92 9.08
CA SER A 211 -1.62 -0.08 8.74
C SER A 211 -0.48 -0.32 9.73
N ALA A 212 0.72 -0.54 9.19
CA ALA A 212 1.92 -0.74 9.98
C ALA A 212 2.25 0.51 10.84
N TYR A 213 1.93 1.70 10.34
CA TYR A 213 2.23 2.96 11.04
C TYR A 213 1.18 3.32 12.07
N ALA A 214 -0.11 3.08 11.78
CA ALA A 214 -1.20 3.34 12.72
C ALA A 214 -1.07 2.53 14.03
N GLY A 215 -0.55 1.30 13.94
CA GLY A 215 -0.31 0.45 15.11
C GLY A 215 0.99 0.72 15.87
N ALA A 216 1.89 1.53 15.32
CA ALA A 216 3.21 1.76 15.91
C ALA A 216 3.23 2.99 16.83
N PRO A 217 3.99 2.98 17.94
CA PRO A 217 4.15 4.15 18.79
C PRO A 217 4.69 5.35 18.00
N GLY A 218 4.20 6.55 18.32
CA GLY A 218 4.67 7.79 17.74
C GLY A 218 4.36 8.99 18.63
N SER A 219 4.82 10.17 18.20
CA SER A 219 4.61 11.42 18.93
C SER A 219 3.54 12.28 18.25
N SER A 220 2.89 13.17 19.00
CA SER A 220 1.95 14.14 18.41
C SER A 220 2.59 15.13 17.43
N ARG A 221 3.93 15.15 17.32
CA ARG A 221 4.67 15.96 16.34
C ARG A 221 4.82 15.26 15.00
N THR A 222 4.64 13.94 14.96
CA THR A 222 4.83 13.09 13.78
C THR A 222 3.57 12.32 13.40
N ARG A 223 2.62 12.15 14.33
CA ARG A 223 1.39 11.37 14.16
C ARG A 223 0.12 12.18 14.30
N GLU A 224 -0.90 11.78 13.55
CA GLU A 224 -2.29 12.19 13.72
C GLU A 224 -3.01 11.34 14.77
N ASN A 225 -4.25 11.70 15.10
CA ASN A 225 -5.08 10.95 16.05
C ASN A 225 -5.37 9.50 15.60
N SER A 226 -5.31 9.22 14.30
CA SER A 226 -5.44 7.88 13.73
C SER A 226 -4.20 6.99 13.96
N GLY A 227 -3.11 7.55 14.48
CA GLY A 227 -1.81 6.87 14.58
C GLY A 227 -0.98 6.95 13.29
N GLU A 228 -1.55 7.43 12.19
CA GLU A 228 -0.83 7.61 10.93
C GLU A 228 0.13 8.81 10.97
N PRO A 229 1.17 8.85 10.12
CA PRO A 229 2.00 10.04 9.97
C PRO A 229 1.17 11.29 9.66
N LEU A 230 1.65 12.46 10.07
CA LEU A 230 1.09 13.76 9.67
C LEU A 230 1.31 14.07 8.19
N ALA A 231 2.41 13.57 7.63
CA ALA A 231 2.72 13.69 6.22
C ALA A 231 3.67 12.60 5.77
N THR A 232 3.37 12.03 4.60
CA THR A 232 4.29 11.20 3.81
C THR A 232 4.66 11.90 2.50
N SER A 233 3.84 12.86 2.04
CA SER A 233 4.16 13.75 0.91
C SER A 233 4.01 15.21 1.33
N TYR A 234 4.92 16.06 0.85
CA TYR A 234 4.84 17.51 1.06
C TYR A 234 5.38 18.30 -0.12
N HIS A 235 4.51 18.96 -0.87
CA HIS A 235 4.89 19.88 -1.93
C HIS A 235 4.04 21.17 -1.88
N SER A 236 4.21 22.06 -2.86
CA SER A 236 3.61 23.41 -2.86
C SER A 236 2.07 23.47 -2.76
N LYS A 237 1.37 22.36 -3.00
CA LYS A 237 -0.11 22.31 -3.04
C LYS A 237 -0.71 21.29 -2.07
N PHE A 238 0.11 20.45 -1.45
CA PHE A 238 -0.38 19.34 -0.63
C PHE A 238 0.63 19.01 0.46
N MET A 239 0.12 18.70 1.65
CA MET A 239 0.87 18.09 2.73
C MET A 239 -0.06 17.10 3.41
N GLY A 240 0.33 15.84 3.47
CA GLY A 240 -0.49 14.80 4.07
C GLY A 240 0.06 13.41 3.84
N THR A 241 -0.63 12.44 4.43
CA THR A 241 -0.28 11.02 4.31
C THR A 241 -1.06 10.40 3.15
N VAL A 242 -0.34 9.83 2.21
CA VAL A 242 -0.88 9.14 1.03
C VAL A 242 -0.18 7.81 0.75
N ASP A 243 0.96 7.58 1.39
CA ASP A 243 1.76 6.37 1.28
C ASP A 243 1.48 5.48 2.49
N TYR A 244 1.36 4.17 2.26
CA TYR A 244 1.03 3.22 3.32
C TYR A 244 1.80 1.91 3.18
N ILE A 245 1.97 1.22 4.31
CA ILE A 245 2.34 -0.20 4.38
C ILE A 245 1.22 -0.89 5.15
N TRP A 246 0.38 -1.63 4.43
CA TRP A 246 -0.68 -2.46 4.98
C TRP A 246 -0.18 -3.88 5.17
N HIS A 247 -0.69 -4.57 6.17
CA HIS A 247 -0.42 -5.98 6.39
C HIS A 247 -1.65 -6.70 6.94
N THR A 248 -1.73 -8.01 6.70
CA THR A 248 -2.71 -8.88 7.36
C THR A 248 -2.27 -9.23 8.79
N THR A 249 -3.16 -9.87 9.55
CA THR A 249 -3.01 -10.10 11.00
C THR A 249 -1.89 -11.05 11.40
N GLU A 250 -1.40 -11.86 10.45
CA GLU A 250 -0.27 -12.76 10.64
C GLU A 250 1.07 -12.01 10.71
N PHE A 251 1.08 -10.70 10.43
CA PHE A 251 2.22 -9.83 10.66
C PHE A 251 1.98 -8.88 11.83
N VAL A 252 3.04 -8.66 12.62
CA VAL A 252 3.10 -7.68 13.70
C VAL A 252 4.20 -6.66 13.40
N PRO A 253 3.87 -5.35 13.32
CA PRO A 253 4.88 -4.29 13.25
C PRO A 253 5.70 -4.25 14.54
N VAL A 254 7.00 -4.54 14.42
CA VAL A 254 7.95 -4.48 15.54
C VAL A 254 8.39 -3.04 15.79
N ARG A 255 8.71 -2.33 14.70
CA ARG A 255 9.08 -0.91 14.72
C ARG A 255 8.94 -0.30 13.34
N VAL A 256 8.76 1.01 13.31
CA VAL A 256 8.74 1.81 12.09
C VAL A 256 9.80 2.90 12.15
N LEU A 257 10.32 3.32 11.00
CA LEU A 257 11.05 4.57 10.88
C LEU A 257 10.05 5.72 10.95
N ASP A 258 10.12 6.53 12.01
CA ASP A 258 9.23 7.68 12.16
C ASP A 258 9.49 8.73 11.05
N THR A 259 8.44 9.46 10.67
CA THR A 259 8.54 10.55 9.69
C THR A 259 9.12 11.79 10.33
N LEU A 260 9.47 12.78 9.49
CA LEU A 260 9.96 14.06 10.00
C LEU A 260 8.85 14.80 10.76
N PRO A 261 9.16 15.41 11.92
CA PRO A 261 8.21 16.26 12.62
C PRO A 261 7.61 17.34 11.71
N VAL A 262 6.31 17.59 11.83
CA VAL A 262 5.60 18.51 10.92
C VAL A 262 6.18 19.94 10.94
N ASP A 263 6.70 20.37 12.09
CA ASP A 263 7.35 21.69 12.23
C ASP A 263 8.68 21.77 11.48
N ILE A 264 9.38 20.63 11.33
CA ILE A 264 10.60 20.53 10.53
C ILE A 264 10.26 20.47 9.04
N LEU A 265 9.27 19.66 8.66
CA LEU A 265 8.78 19.61 7.27
C LEU A 265 8.38 21.00 6.77
N ARG A 266 7.53 21.72 7.52
CA ARG A 266 7.10 23.07 7.13
C ARG A 266 8.25 24.05 6.92
N ARG A 267 9.40 23.87 7.59
CA ARG A 267 10.58 24.72 7.40
C ARG A 267 11.29 24.47 6.07
N THR A 268 11.14 23.29 5.46
CA THR A 268 11.69 23.00 4.11
C THR A 268 10.95 23.76 3.02
N ARG A 269 9.74 24.26 3.30
CA ARG A 269 8.81 24.92 2.35
C ARG A 269 8.35 24.02 1.19
N GLY A 270 8.43 22.72 1.39
CA GLY A 270 8.12 21.70 0.41
C GLY A 270 9.31 20.77 0.18
N LEU A 271 9.02 19.68 -0.50
CA LEU A 271 9.94 18.69 -1.02
C LEU A 271 9.67 18.55 -2.54
N PRO A 272 10.64 18.07 -3.34
CA PRO A 272 12.03 17.80 -2.97
C PRO A 272 12.79 19.07 -2.56
N SER A 273 13.97 18.90 -1.99
CA SER A 273 14.89 19.99 -1.60
C SER A 273 16.33 19.57 -1.84
N GLU A 274 17.30 20.47 -1.63
CA GLU A 274 18.74 20.14 -1.73
C GLU A 274 19.14 18.92 -0.87
N LYS A 275 18.42 18.67 0.24
CA LYS A 275 18.68 17.53 1.14
C LYS A 275 17.82 16.30 0.87
N TRP A 276 16.73 16.43 0.12
CA TRP A 276 15.70 15.40 -0.02
C TRP A 276 15.32 15.25 -1.49
N GLY A 277 15.64 14.10 -2.09
CA GLY A 277 15.50 13.89 -3.54
C GLY A 277 14.08 13.59 -4.04
N SER A 278 13.10 13.41 -3.15
CA SER A 278 11.69 13.15 -3.48
C SER A 278 10.79 14.12 -2.71
N ASP A 279 9.60 14.39 -3.24
CA ASP A 279 8.51 15.05 -2.54
C ASP A 279 7.79 14.14 -1.52
N HIS A 280 8.08 12.84 -1.54
CA HIS A 280 7.63 11.84 -0.59
C HIS A 280 8.74 11.43 0.39
N LEU A 281 8.34 11.01 1.59
CA LEU A 281 9.17 10.42 2.62
C LEU A 281 9.07 8.89 2.54
N SER A 282 10.21 8.21 2.59
CA SER A 282 10.22 6.74 2.61
C SER A 282 9.60 6.20 3.90
N LEU A 283 8.68 5.24 3.74
CA LEU A 283 8.17 4.44 4.84
C LEU A 283 9.02 3.17 5.00
N VAL A 284 9.38 2.85 6.24
CA VAL A 284 10.19 1.67 6.58
C VAL A 284 9.60 1.03 7.82
N CYS A 285 9.30 -0.26 7.73
CA CYS A 285 8.78 -1.06 8.83
C CYS A 285 9.57 -2.36 8.96
N GLU A 286 9.82 -2.78 10.20
CA GLU A 286 10.21 -4.16 10.53
C GLU A 286 8.94 -4.91 10.95
N LEU A 287 8.65 -6.02 10.25
CA LEU A 287 7.51 -6.89 10.52
C LEU A 287 8.03 -8.24 11.03
N ALA A 288 7.35 -8.80 12.03
CA ALA A 288 7.53 -10.18 12.48
C ALA A 288 6.29 -11.00 12.14
N PHE A 289 6.46 -12.29 11.90
CA PHE A 289 5.33 -13.22 11.86
C PHE A 289 4.74 -13.33 13.28
N ALA A 290 3.41 -13.27 13.39
CA ALA A 290 2.72 -13.54 14.64
C ALA A 290 2.91 -15.02 15.01
N ASP A 291 3.09 -15.30 16.31
CA ASP A 291 3.07 -16.67 16.80
C ASP A 291 1.66 -17.25 16.66
N GLU A 292 1.52 -18.52 16.26
CA GLU A 292 0.23 -19.23 16.11
C GLU A 292 -0.55 -19.42 17.44
N GLY A 293 -0.28 -18.65 18.49
CA GLY A 293 -0.86 -18.78 19.83
C GLY A 293 -1.32 -17.50 20.49
N SER A 294 -1.27 -16.34 19.82
CA SER A 294 -1.72 -15.07 20.41
C SER A 294 -3.14 -14.68 19.98
N GLU A 295 -4.11 -15.58 20.20
CA GLU A 295 -5.50 -15.16 20.42
C GLU A 295 -5.70 -15.07 21.93
N THR A 296 -5.75 -13.83 22.47
CA THR A 296 -6.22 -13.54 23.82
C THR A 296 -7.24 -12.41 23.78
#